data_AF-H8Z9J1-F1
#
_entry.id   AF-H8Z9J1-F1
#
_cell.length_a   1.000
_cell.length_b   1.000
_cell.length_c   1.000
_cell.angle_alpha   90.00
_cell.angle_beta   90.00
_cell.angle_gamma   90.00
#
_symmetry.space_group_name_H-M   'P 1'
#
loop_
_entity.id
_entity.type
_entity.pdbx_description
1 polymer ?
#
loop_
_entity_poly.entity_id
_entity_poly.type
_entity_poly.pdbx_seq_one_letter_code
_entity_poly.pdbx_strand_id
1 'polypeptide(L)'
;MTKSNISRRENQLEADENTASHPHMVGQYSAGGERSITFFQTLQLLDIEHGRTVAQRDLKFLSKAYPEWRDLKPCGKLFFIMKELSTRRDPRAKRINAPLHTLIYSDGTPLEEWTEEFYDEVIEDLLQRIEKERKPPLGNVPQKGNNTWYEWFAGFSAYLWEGTYSFEDVAVEFQLKTMVYPRSFSEIWLMSPRTFADALRRLLLECKRLDTVYPMPTRPNKRTPASEIVCRKCDIKGHSAKHCRRLKPRATQEDTSTRNNGNGKCWFSLPQGH
;
A
#
# COMPACT_ATOMS: atom_id res chain seq x y z
N MET A 1 -28.08 37.57 33.64
CA MET A 1 -28.18 36.96 32.29
C MET A 1 -26.99 36.04 32.09
N THR A 2 -27.20 34.74 32.24
CA THR A 2 -26.17 33.68 32.09
C THR A 2 -26.77 32.56 31.25
N LYS A 3 -26.87 32.80 29.94
CA LYS A 3 -27.39 31.83 28.94
C LYS A 3 -26.35 30.76 28.51
N SER A 4 -25.15 30.73 29.11
CA SER A 4 -24.05 29.88 28.64
C SER A 4 -23.89 28.52 29.33
N ASN A 5 -24.66 28.22 30.38
CA ASN A 5 -24.52 26.94 31.12
C ASN A 5 -25.60 25.89 30.82
N ILE A 6 -26.69 26.26 30.15
CA ILE A 6 -27.78 25.33 29.81
C ILE A 6 -27.40 24.50 28.57
N SER A 7 -26.88 25.16 27.53
CA SER A 7 -26.45 24.50 26.28
C SER A 7 -25.31 23.47 26.48
N ARG A 8 -24.48 23.62 27.51
CA ARG A 8 -23.39 22.67 27.78
C ARG A 8 -23.87 21.41 28.50
N ARG A 9 -24.96 21.49 29.27
CA ARG A 9 -25.59 20.35 29.94
C ARG A 9 -26.47 19.54 28.99
N GLU A 10 -27.17 20.19 28.07
CA GLU A 10 -27.95 19.52 27.03
C GLU A 10 -27.04 18.74 26.05
N ASN A 11 -25.93 19.33 25.61
CA ASN A 11 -24.96 18.62 24.76
C ASN A 11 -24.23 17.45 25.45
N GLN A 12 -24.17 17.44 26.79
CA GLN A 12 -23.61 16.32 27.56
C GLN A 12 -24.65 15.22 27.80
N LEU A 13 -25.92 15.59 28.00
CA LEU A 13 -27.01 14.63 28.10
C LEU A 13 -27.32 13.94 26.76
N GLU A 14 -27.24 14.65 25.63
CA GLU A 14 -27.41 14.05 24.29
C GLU A 14 -26.22 13.15 23.88
N ALA A 15 -25.02 13.40 24.39
CA ALA A 15 -23.86 12.54 24.19
C ALA A 15 -23.94 11.27 25.06
N ASP A 16 -24.51 11.38 26.26
CA ASP A 16 -24.72 10.25 27.16
C ASP A 16 -25.95 9.41 26.77
N GLU A 17 -27.03 10.00 26.24
CA GLU A 17 -28.20 9.25 25.71
C GLU A 17 -27.85 8.46 24.44
N ASN A 18 -26.98 8.98 23.57
CA ASN A 18 -26.48 8.22 22.40
C ASN A 18 -25.48 7.11 22.78
N THR A 19 -24.99 7.09 24.02
CA THR A 19 -24.13 6.03 24.56
C THR A 19 -24.92 5.01 25.41
N ALA A 20 -26.17 5.32 25.77
CA ALA A 20 -26.99 4.52 26.68
C ALA A 20 -27.90 3.47 26.02
N SER A 21 -27.93 3.38 24.68
CA SER A 21 -28.68 2.36 23.94
C SER A 21 -27.83 1.11 23.65
N HIS A 22 -27.12 0.61 24.66
CA HIS A 22 -26.47 -0.68 24.61
C HIS A 22 -27.30 -1.69 25.43
N PRO A 23 -27.93 -2.71 24.80
CA PRO A 23 -28.44 -3.83 25.57
C PRO A 23 -27.26 -4.54 26.22
N HIS A 24 -27.21 -4.44 27.54
CA HIS A 24 -26.20 -5.00 28.43
C HIS A 24 -26.29 -6.53 28.43
N MET A 25 -25.81 -7.20 27.38
CA MET A 25 -25.57 -8.65 27.38
C MET A 25 -24.21 -8.92 28.06
N VAL A 26 -24.16 -8.70 29.37
CA VAL A 26 -23.08 -9.21 30.23
C VAL A 26 -23.70 -10.23 31.17
N GLY A 27 -23.51 -11.50 30.89
CA GLY A 27 -23.93 -12.57 31.79
C GLY A 27 -23.73 -13.95 31.17
N GLN A 28 -22.79 -14.69 31.74
CA GLN A 28 -22.60 -16.15 31.63
C GLN A 28 -21.80 -16.69 30.44
N TYR A 29 -20.47 -16.52 30.49
CA TYR A 29 -19.56 -17.60 30.04
C TYR A 29 -18.36 -17.65 30.99
N SER A 30 -18.49 -18.44 32.06
CA SER A 30 -17.38 -18.86 32.90
C SER A 30 -17.44 -20.37 33.03
N ALA A 31 -16.65 -21.07 32.22
CA ALA A 31 -16.16 -22.42 32.52
C ALA A 31 -15.04 -22.81 31.53
N GLY A 32 -13.87 -23.15 32.06
CA GLY A 32 -13.04 -24.25 31.54
C GLY A 32 -12.04 -23.95 30.42
N GLY A 33 -10.79 -23.63 30.78
CA GLY A 33 -9.72 -24.63 30.74
C GLY A 33 -9.33 -25.31 29.42
N GLU A 34 -9.56 -24.73 28.27
CA GLU A 34 -8.82 -24.98 27.01
C GLU A 34 -8.99 -23.70 26.17
N ARG A 35 -8.06 -23.33 25.29
CA ARG A 35 -8.22 -22.11 24.48
C ARG A 35 -9.35 -22.30 23.47
N SER A 36 -10.60 -22.24 23.92
CA SER A 36 -11.77 -22.13 23.05
C SER A 36 -11.67 -20.76 22.37
N ILE A 37 -11.22 -20.78 21.12
CA ILE A 37 -11.31 -19.60 20.28
C ILE A 37 -12.79 -19.32 20.14
N THR A 38 -13.27 -18.21 20.71
CA THR A 38 -14.67 -17.81 20.57
C THR A 38 -14.88 -17.25 19.15
N PHE A 39 -16.13 -17.25 18.66
CA PHE A 39 -16.43 -16.62 17.37
C PHE A 39 -15.97 -15.15 17.33
N PHE A 40 -15.98 -14.45 18.48
CA PHE A 40 -15.44 -13.10 18.62
C PHE A 40 -13.95 -12.99 18.26
N GLN A 41 -13.13 -13.92 18.76
CA GLN A 41 -11.70 -13.95 18.44
C GLN A 41 -11.46 -14.30 16.97
N THR A 42 -12.31 -15.15 16.39
CA THR A 42 -12.24 -15.45 14.94
C THR A 42 -12.66 -14.26 14.09
N LEU A 43 -13.65 -13.48 14.52
CA LEU A 43 -14.10 -12.30 13.80
C LEU A 43 -13.01 -11.20 13.76
N GLN A 44 -12.19 -11.09 14.80
CA GLN A 44 -11.00 -10.22 14.80
C GLN A 44 -9.97 -10.61 13.74
N LEU A 45 -10.01 -11.86 13.26
CA LEU A 45 -9.15 -12.38 12.22
C LEU A 45 -9.77 -12.27 10.81
N LEU A 46 -10.97 -11.68 10.68
CA LEU A 46 -11.59 -11.47 9.37
C LEU A 46 -10.65 -10.70 8.46
N ASP A 47 -10.25 -11.32 7.35
CA ASP A 47 -9.30 -10.73 6.43
C ASP A 47 -9.99 -9.69 5.52
N ILE A 48 -9.68 -8.42 5.75
CA ILE A 48 -10.17 -7.30 4.92
C ILE A 48 -9.10 -6.81 3.93
N GLU A 49 -7.94 -7.45 3.89
CA GLU A 49 -6.78 -6.99 3.13
C GLU A 49 -6.65 -7.73 1.80
N HIS A 50 -6.92 -9.04 1.81
CA HIS A 50 -6.70 -9.92 0.65
C HIS A 50 -7.95 -10.08 -0.23
N GLY A 51 -8.91 -9.18 -0.08
CA GLY A 51 -10.08 -9.10 -0.95
C GLY A 51 -11.22 -10.03 -0.56
N ARG A 52 -12.27 -9.98 -1.37
CA ARG A 52 -13.57 -10.59 -1.09
C ARG A 52 -13.52 -12.08 -0.86
N THR A 53 -12.77 -12.82 -1.68
CA THR A 53 -12.76 -14.29 -1.63
C THR A 53 -12.28 -14.79 -0.28
N VAL A 54 -11.25 -14.16 0.28
CA VAL A 54 -10.69 -14.52 1.60
C VAL A 54 -11.66 -14.14 2.70
N ALA A 55 -12.18 -12.90 2.69
CA ALA A 55 -13.19 -12.45 3.65
C ALA A 55 -14.43 -13.34 3.67
N GLN A 56 -14.94 -13.72 2.48
CA GLN A 56 -16.11 -14.57 2.36
C GLN A 56 -15.83 -15.98 2.91
N ARG A 57 -14.63 -16.51 2.69
CA ARG A 57 -14.22 -17.79 3.28
C ARG A 57 -14.21 -17.71 4.81
N ASP A 58 -13.67 -16.63 5.38
CA ASP A 58 -13.58 -16.45 6.83
C ASP A 58 -14.98 -16.29 7.46
N LEU A 59 -15.88 -15.53 6.83
CA LEU A 59 -17.28 -15.44 7.25
C LEU A 59 -18.02 -16.78 7.16
N LYS A 60 -17.81 -17.55 6.08
CA LYS A 60 -18.35 -18.91 5.94
C LYS A 60 -17.79 -19.86 6.99
N PHE A 61 -16.51 -19.70 7.36
CA PHE A 61 -15.88 -20.49 8.40
C PHE A 61 -16.53 -20.21 9.76
N LEU A 62 -16.81 -18.96 10.10
CA LEU A 62 -17.54 -18.60 11.33
C LEU A 62 -18.85 -19.36 11.45
N SER A 63 -19.68 -19.33 10.40
CA SER A 63 -20.97 -20.04 10.37
C SER A 63 -20.84 -21.56 10.45
N LYS A 64 -19.73 -22.14 10.01
CA LYS A 64 -19.50 -23.59 10.08
C LYS A 64 -18.95 -24.03 11.43
N ALA A 65 -18.04 -23.25 12.00
CA ALA A 65 -17.27 -23.63 13.19
C ALA A 65 -17.99 -23.32 14.50
N TYR A 66 -18.85 -22.30 14.54
CA TYR A 66 -19.45 -21.80 15.78
C TYR A 66 -20.99 -21.91 15.74
N PRO A 67 -21.60 -22.89 16.44
CA PRO A 67 -23.04 -22.96 16.61
C PRO A 67 -23.65 -21.66 17.15
N GLU A 68 -23.00 -21.03 18.11
CA GLU A 68 -23.46 -19.79 18.73
C GLU A 68 -23.61 -18.66 17.71
N TRP A 69 -22.75 -18.63 16.68
CA TRP A 69 -22.86 -17.66 15.59
C TRP A 69 -24.08 -17.92 14.70
N ARG A 70 -24.41 -19.19 14.46
CA ARG A 70 -25.58 -19.57 13.65
C ARG A 70 -26.89 -19.21 14.35
N ASP A 71 -26.92 -19.33 15.68
CA ASP A 71 -28.10 -19.08 16.50
C ASP A 71 -28.35 -17.58 16.74
N LEU A 72 -27.38 -16.71 16.42
CA LEU A 72 -27.57 -15.26 16.47
C LEU A 72 -28.57 -14.80 15.40
N LYS A 73 -29.46 -13.89 15.81
CA LYS A 73 -30.29 -13.13 14.87
C LYS A 73 -29.42 -12.27 13.93
N PRO A 74 -29.91 -11.95 12.71
CA PRO A 74 -29.28 -11.03 11.76
C PRO A 74 -28.67 -9.77 12.38
N CYS A 75 -29.45 -9.06 13.20
CA CYS A 75 -29.00 -7.83 13.86
C CYS A 75 -27.81 -8.06 14.81
N GLY A 76 -27.78 -9.19 15.52
CA GLY A 76 -26.66 -9.57 16.39
C GLY A 76 -25.39 -9.86 15.60
N LYS A 77 -25.50 -10.61 14.48
CA LYS A 77 -24.38 -10.90 13.58
C LYS A 77 -23.77 -9.59 13.04
N LEU A 78 -24.61 -8.68 12.53
CA LEU A 78 -24.18 -7.39 11.98
C LEU A 78 -23.56 -6.49 13.05
N PHE A 79 -24.17 -6.42 14.24
CA PHE A 79 -23.62 -5.67 15.36
C PHE A 79 -22.18 -6.11 15.68
N PHE A 80 -21.92 -7.42 15.75
CA PHE A 80 -20.57 -7.90 16.05
C PHE A 80 -19.57 -7.60 14.94
N ILE A 81 -19.96 -7.72 13.67
CA ILE A 81 -19.12 -7.38 12.52
C ILE A 81 -18.74 -5.89 12.57
N MET A 82 -19.73 -5.00 12.73
CA MET A 82 -19.49 -3.56 12.79
C MET A 82 -18.66 -3.17 14.00
N LYS A 83 -18.95 -3.77 15.16
CA LYS A 83 -18.17 -3.56 16.38
C LYS A 83 -16.72 -3.96 16.15
N GLU A 84 -16.48 -5.12 15.56
CA GLU A 84 -15.12 -5.56 15.24
C GLU A 84 -14.43 -4.57 14.30
N LEU A 85 -15.05 -4.23 13.16
CA LEU A 85 -14.46 -3.31 12.18
C LEU A 85 -14.20 -1.91 12.76
N SER A 86 -15.07 -1.42 13.64
CA SER A 86 -14.89 -0.12 14.32
C SER A 86 -13.73 -0.12 15.32
N THR A 87 -13.37 -1.27 15.90
CA THR A 87 -12.23 -1.37 16.83
C THR A 87 -10.87 -1.40 16.12
N ARG A 88 -10.85 -1.70 14.81
CA ARG A 88 -9.62 -1.71 14.04
C ARG A 88 -9.06 -0.30 13.88
N ARG A 89 -7.75 -0.16 14.11
CA ARG A 89 -7.04 1.11 13.92
C ARG A 89 -6.75 1.43 12.44
N ASP A 90 -6.75 0.42 11.57
CA ASP A 90 -6.46 0.58 10.14
C ASP A 90 -7.48 1.54 9.48
N PRO A 91 -7.04 2.64 8.85
CA PRO A 91 -7.92 3.51 8.07
C PRO A 91 -8.77 2.79 7.03
N ARG A 92 -8.31 1.64 6.50
CA ARG A 92 -9.11 0.82 5.57
C ARG A 92 -10.37 0.29 6.23
N ALA A 93 -10.25 -0.28 7.42
CA ALA A 93 -11.39 -0.81 8.16
C ALA A 93 -12.45 0.27 8.39
N LYS A 94 -12.02 1.50 8.69
CA LYS A 94 -12.92 2.65 8.84
C LYS A 94 -13.66 3.00 7.53
N ARG A 95 -12.97 2.97 6.38
CA ARG A 95 -13.59 3.22 5.06
C ARG A 95 -14.58 2.12 4.66
N ILE A 96 -14.31 0.88 5.04
CA ILE A 96 -15.23 -0.24 4.82
C ILE A 96 -16.45 -0.12 5.75
N ASN A 97 -16.24 0.24 7.02
CA ASN A 97 -17.28 0.24 8.03
C ASN A 97 -18.24 1.44 7.97
N ALA A 98 -17.75 2.65 7.66
CA ALA A 98 -18.58 3.86 7.70
C ALA A 98 -19.83 3.78 6.79
N PRO A 99 -19.74 3.27 5.55
CA PRO A 99 -20.93 3.10 4.71
C PRO A 99 -21.89 2.01 5.20
N LEU A 100 -21.40 0.97 5.89
CA LEU A 100 -22.26 -0.05 6.50
C LEU A 100 -23.10 0.54 7.63
N HIS A 101 -22.51 1.41 8.45
CA HIS A 101 -23.27 2.20 9.42
C HIS A 101 -24.36 3.02 8.71
N THR A 102 -24.04 3.70 7.61
CA THR A 102 -25.05 4.47 6.86
C THR A 102 -26.19 3.59 6.37
N LEU A 103 -25.89 2.46 5.71
CA LEU A 103 -26.90 1.54 5.19
C LEU A 103 -27.85 1.08 6.30
N ILE A 104 -27.28 0.62 7.41
CA ILE A 104 -28.00 0.11 8.58
C ILE A 104 -28.87 1.18 9.26
N TYR A 105 -28.35 2.39 9.43
CA TYR A 105 -29.12 3.47 10.07
C TYR A 105 -30.14 4.11 9.12
N SER A 106 -29.95 3.99 7.80
CA SER A 106 -30.86 4.59 6.80
C SER A 106 -32.06 3.73 6.46
N ASP A 107 -31.99 2.42 6.69
CA ASP A 107 -33.05 1.47 6.33
C ASP A 107 -34.36 1.72 7.12
N GLY A 108 -34.27 2.30 8.32
CA GLY A 108 -35.43 2.68 9.13
C GLY A 108 -36.21 1.50 9.74
N THR A 109 -35.88 0.27 9.34
CA THR A 109 -36.46 -0.97 9.86
C THR A 109 -36.00 -1.23 11.31
N PRO A 110 -36.92 -1.53 12.25
CA PRO A 110 -36.56 -1.95 13.60
C PRO A 110 -35.61 -3.16 13.59
N LEU A 111 -34.64 -3.18 14.51
CA LEU A 111 -33.60 -4.22 14.58
C LEU A 111 -34.18 -5.65 14.73
N GLU A 112 -35.36 -5.77 15.32
CA GLU A 112 -36.07 -7.02 15.53
C GLU A 112 -36.67 -7.60 14.24
N GLU A 113 -36.91 -6.76 13.24
CA GLU A 113 -37.54 -7.11 11.96
C GLU A 113 -36.53 -7.44 10.87
N TRP A 114 -35.22 -7.33 11.16
CA TRP A 114 -34.18 -7.65 10.20
C TRP A 114 -34.15 -9.13 9.85
N THR A 115 -34.32 -9.42 8.56
CA THR A 115 -34.36 -10.78 8.05
C THR A 115 -32.96 -11.28 7.67
N GLU A 116 -32.84 -12.58 7.38
CA GLU A 116 -31.59 -13.13 6.87
C GLU A 116 -31.30 -12.61 5.44
N GLU A 117 -32.32 -12.26 4.66
CA GLU A 117 -32.12 -11.63 3.34
C GLU A 117 -31.45 -10.26 3.46
N PHE A 118 -31.89 -9.44 4.43
CA PHE A 118 -31.24 -8.16 4.71
C PHE A 118 -29.80 -8.35 5.20
N TYR A 119 -29.57 -9.36 6.05
CA TYR A 119 -28.21 -9.73 6.46
C TYR A 119 -27.33 -10.05 5.25
N ASP A 120 -27.80 -10.91 4.35
CA ASP A 120 -27.05 -11.31 3.15
C ASP A 120 -26.75 -10.12 2.23
N GLU A 121 -27.69 -9.18 2.08
CA GLU A 121 -27.47 -7.92 1.33
C GLU A 121 -26.35 -7.08 1.95
N VAL A 122 -26.38 -6.88 3.27
CA VAL A 122 -25.35 -6.11 3.99
C VAL A 122 -23.99 -6.81 3.91
N ILE A 123 -23.95 -8.13 4.02
CA ILE A 123 -22.71 -8.92 3.85
C ILE A 123 -22.18 -8.80 2.42
N GLU A 124 -23.04 -8.83 1.42
CA GLU A 124 -22.65 -8.65 0.03
C GLU A 124 -22.02 -7.27 -0.22
N ASP A 125 -22.63 -6.20 0.31
CA ASP A 125 -22.07 -4.84 0.25
C ASP A 125 -20.72 -4.75 0.99
N LEU A 126 -20.61 -5.34 2.19
CA LEU A 126 -19.35 -5.44 2.93
C LEU A 126 -18.26 -6.11 2.08
N LEU A 127 -18.56 -7.25 1.46
CA LEU A 127 -17.62 -7.99 0.62
C LEU A 127 -17.19 -7.19 -0.62
N GLN A 128 -18.10 -6.45 -1.25
CA GLN A 128 -17.78 -5.55 -2.36
C GLN A 128 -16.84 -4.42 -1.92
N ARG A 129 -17.04 -3.87 -0.72
CA ARG A 129 -16.16 -2.83 -0.16
C ARG A 129 -14.77 -3.36 0.18
N ILE A 130 -14.69 -4.55 0.77
CA ILE A 130 -13.42 -5.24 1.01
C ILE A 130 -12.67 -5.41 -0.31
N GLU A 131 -13.35 -5.85 -1.37
CA GLU A 131 -12.73 -6.00 -2.70
C GLU A 131 -12.19 -4.68 -3.24
N LYS A 132 -12.99 -3.61 -3.15
CA LYS A 132 -12.59 -2.27 -3.61
C LYS A 132 -11.36 -1.73 -2.87
N GLU A 133 -11.26 -2.05 -1.58
CA GLU A 133 -10.18 -1.58 -0.71
C GLU A 133 -9.00 -2.54 -0.60
N ARG A 134 -9.04 -3.69 -1.30
CA ARG A 134 -8.05 -4.76 -1.20
C ARG A 134 -6.62 -4.24 -1.43
N LYS A 135 -5.66 -4.79 -0.69
CA LYS A 135 -4.25 -4.47 -0.89
C LYS A 135 -3.73 -5.11 -2.17
N PRO A 136 -2.78 -4.46 -2.85
CA PRO A 136 -1.97 -5.16 -3.82
C PRO A 136 -1.19 -6.29 -3.13
N PRO A 137 -1.28 -7.53 -3.61
CA PRO A 137 -0.69 -8.71 -2.98
C PRO A 137 0.82 -8.73 -3.14
N LEU A 138 1.32 -8.05 -4.18
CA LEU A 138 2.73 -7.91 -4.43
C LEU A 138 3.26 -6.70 -3.65
N GLY A 139 4.23 -6.96 -2.77
CA GLY A 139 4.82 -5.98 -1.86
C GLY A 139 5.85 -5.08 -2.56
N ASN A 140 7.12 -5.26 -2.22
CA ASN A 140 8.23 -4.43 -2.72
C ASN A 140 8.65 -4.84 -4.15
N VAL A 141 7.74 -4.68 -5.10
CA VAL A 141 7.98 -5.00 -6.50
C VAL A 141 9.10 -4.14 -7.08
N PRO A 142 9.98 -4.69 -7.95
CA PRO A 142 10.96 -3.91 -8.69
C PRO A 142 10.32 -2.70 -9.39
N GLN A 143 10.89 -1.52 -9.17
CA GLN A 143 10.43 -0.29 -9.80
C GLN A 143 11.06 -0.15 -11.19
N LYS A 144 10.27 0.28 -12.17
CA LYS A 144 10.77 0.55 -13.53
C LYS A 144 11.81 1.67 -13.54
N GLY A 145 11.55 2.78 -12.85
CA GLY A 145 12.43 3.94 -12.82
C GLY A 145 12.77 4.46 -14.23
N ASN A 146 14.06 4.71 -14.48
CA ASN A 146 14.59 5.10 -15.79
C ASN A 146 15.02 3.90 -16.65
N ASN A 147 14.71 2.68 -16.23
CA ASN A 147 15.09 1.48 -16.97
C ASN A 147 14.08 1.21 -18.10
N THR A 148 14.49 0.37 -19.04
CA THR A 148 13.60 -0.21 -20.04
C THR A 148 12.59 -1.16 -19.37
N TRP A 149 11.45 -1.40 -20.01
CA TRP A 149 10.51 -2.42 -19.56
C TRP A 149 11.12 -3.82 -19.60
N TYR A 150 12.03 -4.09 -20.53
CA TYR A 150 12.79 -5.33 -20.59
C TYR A 150 13.67 -5.54 -19.34
N GLU A 151 14.40 -4.51 -18.91
CA GLU A 151 15.20 -4.56 -17.68
C GLU A 151 14.32 -4.69 -16.43
N TRP A 152 13.19 -3.97 -16.40
CA TRP A 152 12.18 -4.15 -15.36
C TRP A 152 11.68 -5.60 -15.31
N PHE A 153 11.37 -6.21 -16.46
CA PHE A 153 10.90 -7.59 -16.55
C PHE A 153 11.92 -8.58 -16.00
N ALA A 154 13.21 -8.39 -16.25
CA ALA A 154 14.26 -9.25 -15.71
C ALA A 154 14.23 -9.25 -14.17
N GLY A 155 14.11 -8.08 -13.54
CA GLY A 155 13.97 -7.97 -12.09
C GLY A 155 12.63 -8.52 -11.58
N PHE A 156 11.54 -8.18 -12.27
CA PHE A 156 10.19 -8.61 -11.90
C PHE A 156 10.02 -10.13 -11.95
N SER A 157 10.51 -10.76 -13.01
CA SER A 157 10.47 -12.22 -13.15
C SER A 157 11.29 -12.90 -12.05
N ALA A 158 12.51 -12.44 -11.75
CA ALA A 158 13.29 -12.97 -10.63
C ALA A 158 12.53 -12.83 -9.29
N TYR A 159 11.94 -11.66 -9.04
CA TYR A 159 11.12 -11.41 -7.86
C TYR A 159 9.93 -12.38 -7.74
N LEU A 160 9.26 -12.69 -8.85
CA LEU A 160 8.16 -13.65 -8.87
C LEU A 160 8.63 -15.09 -8.62
N TRP A 161 9.81 -15.46 -9.13
CA TRP A 161 10.39 -16.79 -8.95
C TRP A 161 10.87 -17.04 -7.51
N GLU A 162 11.39 -16.00 -6.85
CA GLU A 162 11.82 -16.08 -5.45
C GLU A 162 10.63 -16.02 -4.46
N GLY A 163 9.52 -15.41 -4.88
CA GLY A 163 8.31 -15.31 -4.09
C GLY A 163 7.38 -16.51 -4.22
N THR A 164 6.49 -16.69 -3.25
CA THR A 164 5.38 -17.65 -3.31
C THR A 164 4.11 -16.98 -3.86
N TYR A 165 4.22 -16.30 -5.00
CA TYR A 165 3.10 -15.57 -5.61
C TYR A 165 2.34 -16.45 -6.60
N SER A 166 1.01 -16.44 -6.50
CA SER A 166 0.13 -17.11 -7.46
C SER A 166 -0.03 -16.30 -8.74
N PHE A 167 -0.55 -16.95 -9.77
CA PHE A 167 -0.93 -16.27 -11.02
C PHE A 167 -1.96 -15.16 -10.76
N GLU A 168 -2.92 -15.45 -9.89
CA GLU A 168 -3.98 -14.54 -9.46
C GLU A 168 -3.40 -13.32 -8.73
N ASP A 169 -2.39 -13.49 -7.88
CA ASP A 169 -1.76 -12.37 -7.17
C ASP A 169 -1.17 -11.35 -8.17
N VAL A 170 -0.47 -11.84 -9.19
CA VAL A 170 0.11 -10.97 -10.23
C VAL A 170 -1.00 -10.28 -11.05
N ALA A 171 -2.08 -11.01 -11.36
CA ALA A 171 -3.22 -10.44 -12.07
C ALA A 171 -3.85 -9.28 -11.27
N VAL A 172 -4.03 -9.49 -9.96
CA VAL A 172 -4.56 -8.50 -9.02
C VAL A 172 -3.64 -7.28 -8.93
N GLU A 173 -2.33 -7.48 -8.82
CA GLU A 173 -1.34 -6.40 -8.81
C GLU A 173 -1.48 -5.50 -10.04
N PHE A 174 -1.53 -6.10 -11.24
CA PHE A 174 -1.67 -5.34 -12.48
C PHE A 174 -3.02 -4.61 -12.60
N GLN A 175 -4.10 -5.20 -12.08
CA GLN A 175 -5.42 -4.56 -12.05
C GLN A 175 -5.47 -3.36 -11.09
N LEU A 176 -4.78 -3.43 -9.95
CA LEU A 176 -4.82 -2.38 -8.93
C LEU A 176 -3.85 -1.23 -9.23
N LYS A 177 -2.66 -1.52 -9.76
CA LYS A 177 -1.61 -0.52 -9.98
C LYS A 177 -1.54 -0.05 -11.44
N THR A 178 -2.67 0.36 -11.99
CA THR A 178 -2.79 0.87 -13.38
C THR A 178 -1.98 2.15 -13.66
N MET A 179 -1.62 2.89 -12.62
CA MET A 179 -0.73 4.06 -12.74
C MET A 179 0.75 3.70 -12.79
N VAL A 180 1.10 2.46 -12.42
CA VAL A 180 2.48 1.94 -12.41
C VAL A 180 2.73 1.08 -13.63
N TYR A 181 1.79 0.21 -13.97
CA TYR A 181 1.92 -0.75 -15.07
C TYR A 181 1.09 -0.32 -16.29
N PRO A 182 1.60 -0.57 -17.52
CA PRO A 182 0.80 -0.44 -18.73
C PRO A 182 -0.44 -1.32 -18.65
N ARG A 183 -1.58 -0.81 -19.12
CA ARG A 183 -2.84 -1.56 -19.17
C ARG A 183 -2.69 -2.91 -19.88
N SER A 184 -1.85 -2.96 -20.92
CA SER A 184 -1.57 -4.18 -21.69
C SER A 184 -0.98 -5.32 -20.83
N PHE A 185 -0.31 -5.02 -19.71
CA PHE A 185 0.21 -6.06 -18.82
C PHE A 185 -0.93 -6.87 -18.20
N SER A 186 -1.96 -6.20 -17.68
CA SER A 186 -3.15 -6.86 -17.14
C SER A 186 -3.87 -7.69 -18.20
N GLU A 187 -4.07 -7.10 -19.38
CA GLU A 187 -4.76 -7.77 -20.50
C GLU A 187 -4.02 -9.03 -20.97
N ILE A 188 -2.71 -8.92 -21.18
CA ILE A 188 -1.88 -10.06 -21.60
C ILE A 188 -1.80 -11.13 -20.53
N TRP A 189 -1.66 -10.74 -19.26
CA TRP A 189 -1.63 -11.68 -18.15
C TRP A 189 -2.92 -12.49 -18.11
N LEU A 190 -4.08 -11.83 -18.11
CA LEU A 190 -5.40 -12.48 -18.04
C LEU A 190 -5.77 -13.31 -19.28
N MET A 191 -5.30 -12.93 -20.47
CA MET A 191 -5.54 -13.67 -21.72
C MET A 191 -4.59 -14.85 -21.95
N SER A 192 -3.54 -14.99 -21.13
CA SER A 192 -2.61 -16.10 -21.26
C SER A 192 -3.28 -17.41 -20.83
N PRO A 193 -2.90 -18.56 -21.44
CA PRO A 193 -3.17 -19.85 -20.82
C PRO A 193 -2.71 -19.76 -19.36
N ARG A 194 -3.45 -20.34 -18.41
CA ARG A 194 -3.21 -20.20 -16.95
C ARG A 194 -1.93 -20.90 -16.47
N THR A 195 -0.85 -20.88 -17.26
CA THR A 195 0.48 -21.26 -16.85
C THR A 195 1.31 -19.99 -16.64
N PHE A 196 2.05 -19.98 -15.55
CA PHE A 196 2.92 -18.85 -15.19
C PHE A 196 3.98 -18.59 -16.27
N ALA A 197 4.50 -19.67 -16.89
CA ALA A 197 5.52 -19.59 -17.92
C ALA A 197 5.03 -18.90 -19.20
N ASP A 198 3.81 -19.22 -19.67
CA ASP A 198 3.26 -18.59 -20.87
C ASP A 198 2.95 -17.11 -20.65
N ALA A 199 2.44 -16.77 -19.47
CA ALA A 199 2.15 -15.40 -19.09
C ALA A 199 3.41 -14.55 -19.00
N LEU A 200 4.47 -15.06 -18.35
CA LEU A 200 5.77 -14.41 -18.33
C LEU A 200 6.35 -14.23 -19.74
N ARG A 201 6.25 -15.23 -20.61
CA ARG A 201 6.73 -15.14 -21.99
C ARG A 201 6.01 -14.03 -22.75
N ARG A 202 4.69 -13.93 -22.64
CA ARG A 202 3.90 -12.89 -23.33
C ARG A 202 4.18 -11.50 -22.73
N LEU A 203 4.33 -11.41 -21.42
CA LEU A 203 4.72 -10.18 -20.73
C LEU A 203 6.10 -9.69 -21.20
N LEU A 204 7.07 -10.59 -21.37
CA LEU A 204 8.39 -10.27 -21.92
C LEU A 204 8.29 -9.68 -23.33
N LEU A 205 7.48 -10.29 -24.20
CA LEU A 205 7.29 -9.80 -25.56
C LEU A 205 6.67 -8.40 -25.57
N GLU A 206 5.71 -8.15 -24.67
CA GLU A 206 5.12 -6.83 -24.53
C GLU A 206 6.10 -5.79 -24.00
N CYS A 207 6.94 -6.15 -23.03
CA CYS A 207 8.00 -5.27 -22.54
C CYS A 207 8.92 -4.83 -23.68
N LYS A 208 9.40 -5.78 -24.51
CA LYS A 208 10.23 -5.49 -25.68
C LYS A 208 9.51 -4.60 -26.71
N ARG A 209 8.21 -4.84 -26.92
CA ARG A 209 7.38 -4.03 -27.83
C ARG A 209 7.28 -2.59 -27.31
N LEU A 210 6.99 -2.41 -26.03
CA LEU A 210 6.87 -1.09 -25.41
C LEU A 210 8.18 -0.31 -25.46
N ASP A 211 9.33 -0.96 -25.23
CA ASP A 211 10.64 -0.31 -25.35
C ASP A 211 10.97 0.11 -26.78
N THR A 212 10.43 -0.59 -27.78
CA THR A 212 10.58 -0.23 -29.20
C THR A 212 9.69 0.97 -29.57
N VAL A 213 8.46 1.02 -29.04
CA VAL A 213 7.50 2.11 -29.32
C VAL A 213 7.83 3.38 -28.55
N TYR A 214 8.34 3.24 -27.33
CA TYR A 214 8.72 4.34 -26.44
C TYR A 214 10.21 4.22 -26.10
N PRO A 215 11.10 4.43 -27.09
CA PRO A 215 12.52 4.34 -26.84
C PRO A 215 12.91 5.40 -25.80
N MET A 216 13.70 4.98 -24.81
CA MET A 216 14.28 5.92 -23.86
C MET A 216 15.02 7.00 -24.63
N PRO A 217 14.87 8.29 -24.27
CA PRO A 217 15.68 9.33 -24.86
C PRO A 217 17.14 8.97 -24.59
N THR A 218 17.86 8.61 -25.65
CA THR A 218 19.30 8.44 -25.60
C THR A 218 19.83 9.76 -25.06
N ARG A 219 20.35 9.76 -23.83
CA ARG A 219 21.05 10.93 -23.29
C ARG A 219 22.04 11.33 -24.38
N PRO A 220 21.93 12.55 -24.94
CA PRO A 220 22.88 12.97 -25.95
C PRO A 220 24.23 12.82 -25.30
N ASN A 221 25.05 11.93 -25.86
CA ASN A 221 26.40 11.72 -25.42
C ASN A 221 27.11 13.03 -25.77
N LYS A 222 27.02 14.04 -24.90
CA LYS A 222 27.80 15.28 -24.97
C LYS A 222 29.26 14.91 -24.68
N ARG A 223 29.83 14.06 -25.51
CA ARG A 223 31.26 14.09 -25.78
C ARG A 223 31.44 15.37 -26.57
N THR A 224 31.75 16.46 -25.86
CA THR A 224 32.31 17.65 -26.49
C THR A 224 33.46 17.14 -27.35
N PRO A 225 33.44 17.33 -28.68
CA PRO A 225 34.51 16.84 -29.52
C PRO A 225 35.82 17.39 -28.97
N ALA A 226 36.89 16.58 -28.93
CA ALA A 226 38.14 16.97 -28.29
C ALA A 226 38.69 18.30 -28.83
N SER A 227 38.35 18.64 -30.09
CA SER A 227 38.62 19.91 -30.77
C SER A 227 38.00 21.16 -30.10
N GLU A 228 36.95 21.01 -29.30
CA GLU A 228 36.29 22.10 -28.56
C GLU A 228 36.71 22.17 -27.08
N ILE A 229 37.40 21.15 -26.58
CA ILE A 229 37.90 21.12 -25.21
C ILE A 229 39.15 22.01 -25.13
N VAL A 230 38.98 23.23 -24.62
CA VAL A 230 40.08 24.13 -24.26
C VAL A 230 40.63 23.75 -22.89
N CYS A 231 41.94 23.46 -22.83
CA CYS A 231 42.60 23.11 -21.59
C CYS A 231 42.75 24.34 -20.68
N ARG A 232 41.98 24.42 -19.58
CA ARG A 232 42.08 25.54 -18.60
C ARG A 232 43.46 25.75 -17.94
N LYS A 233 44.44 24.87 -18.17
CA LYS A 233 45.82 25.03 -17.67
C LYS A 233 46.77 25.68 -18.68
N CYS A 234 46.48 25.61 -19.97
CA CYS A 234 47.39 26.10 -21.01
C CYS A 234 46.69 26.75 -22.20
N ASP A 235 45.36 26.86 -22.15
CA ASP A 235 44.46 27.42 -23.17
C ASP A 235 44.56 26.81 -24.58
N ILE A 236 45.18 25.62 -24.69
CA ILE A 236 45.27 24.87 -25.95
C ILE A 236 44.06 23.94 -26.10
N LYS A 237 43.46 23.94 -27.31
CA LYS A 237 42.39 23.02 -27.71
C LYS A 237 42.91 21.59 -27.91
N GLY A 238 42.07 20.58 -27.70
CA GLY A 238 42.41 19.18 -28.01
C GLY A 238 42.65 18.28 -26.79
N HIS A 239 42.67 18.82 -25.58
CA HIS A 239 42.84 18.03 -24.35
C HIS A 239 42.28 18.73 -23.11
N SER A 240 41.99 17.97 -22.06
CA SER A 240 41.50 18.52 -20.79
C SER A 240 42.65 18.89 -19.83
N ALA A 241 42.38 19.75 -18.85
CA ALA A 241 43.34 20.12 -17.79
C ALA A 241 43.87 18.92 -16.98
N LYS A 242 43.14 17.78 -16.96
CA LYS A 242 43.58 16.53 -16.32
C LYS A 242 44.64 15.79 -17.14
N HIS A 243 44.76 16.06 -18.43
CA HIS A 243 45.68 15.37 -19.35
C HIS A 243 46.72 16.32 -19.95
N CYS A 244 46.84 17.52 -19.39
CA CYS A 244 47.83 18.49 -19.80
C CYS A 244 49.24 18.01 -19.42
N ARG A 245 50.08 17.79 -20.44
CA ARG A 245 51.49 17.37 -20.28
C ARG A 245 52.44 18.54 -20.01
N ARG A 246 51.97 19.80 -20.07
CA ARG A 246 52.76 20.96 -19.62
C ARG A 246 52.82 20.96 -18.09
N LEU A 247 53.91 20.45 -17.53
CA LEU A 247 54.23 20.56 -16.11
C LEU A 247 54.61 22.02 -15.75
N LYS A 248 54.15 22.42 -14.56
CA LYS A 248 54.21 23.73 -13.88
C LYS A 248 55.48 24.57 -14.09
N PRO A 249 55.39 25.92 -14.02
CA PRO A 249 56.40 26.74 -13.37
C PRO A 249 56.22 26.71 -11.85
N ARG A 250 57.36 26.61 -11.15
CA ARG A 250 57.54 26.59 -9.69
C ARG A 250 57.22 27.98 -9.10
N ALA A 251 56.89 28.00 -7.82
CA ALA A 251 56.51 29.18 -7.03
C ALA A 251 57.54 30.31 -7.02
N THR A 252 57.05 31.54 -6.86
CA THR A 252 57.75 32.62 -6.16
C THR A 252 56.76 33.30 -5.20
N GLN A 253 57.10 33.31 -3.91
CA GLN A 253 56.73 34.32 -2.89
C GLN A 253 56.97 35.73 -3.47
N GLU A 254 56.39 36.85 -3.06
CA GLU A 254 55.69 37.33 -1.87
C GLU A 254 55.13 38.71 -2.30
N ASP A 255 53.91 39.09 -1.95
CA ASP A 255 53.71 40.25 -1.06
C ASP A 255 52.24 40.52 -0.73
N THR A 256 52.08 40.75 0.56
CA THR A 256 50.97 41.24 1.38
C THR A 256 49.79 41.96 0.69
N SER A 257 48.57 41.63 1.10
CA SER A 257 47.78 42.46 2.04
C SER A 257 46.28 42.17 1.96
N THR A 258 45.72 41.67 3.08
CA THR A 258 44.31 41.83 3.57
C THR A 258 43.15 41.40 2.65
N ARG A 259 42.05 40.78 3.09
CA ARG A 259 41.36 40.78 4.39
C ARG A 259 40.26 39.71 4.36
N ASN A 260 40.14 39.04 5.50
CA ASN A 260 38.92 38.61 6.19
C ASN A 260 37.91 37.60 5.59
N ASN A 261 37.72 36.58 6.43
CA ASN A 261 36.48 36.05 7.00
C ASN A 261 35.66 35.02 6.23
N GLY A 262 35.50 33.86 6.88
CA GLY A 262 34.38 32.97 6.63
C GLY A 262 34.57 31.53 7.12
N ASN A 263 34.56 31.35 8.45
CA ASN A 263 34.41 30.09 9.16
C ASN A 263 33.43 29.09 8.51
N GLY A 264 33.73 27.78 8.60
CA GLY A 264 32.68 26.77 8.39
C GLY A 264 33.05 25.29 8.32
N LYS A 265 33.94 24.81 9.20
CA LYS A 265 34.09 23.41 9.71
C LYS A 265 33.37 22.27 8.95
N CYS A 266 34.13 21.42 8.25
CA CYS A 266 33.79 20.01 8.05
C CYS A 266 34.39 19.17 9.19
N TRP A 267 33.54 18.46 9.94
CA TRP A 267 33.95 17.39 10.86
C TRP A 267 33.64 16.05 10.20
N PHE A 268 34.67 15.25 9.90
CA PHE A 268 34.59 13.79 9.94
C PHE A 268 36.02 13.26 10.07
N SER A 269 36.33 12.69 11.23
CA SER A 269 37.51 11.85 11.45
C SER A 269 37.04 10.61 12.19
N LEU A 270 36.96 9.50 11.45
CA LEU A 270 36.98 8.15 11.99
C LEU A 270 38.42 7.79 12.35
N PRO A 271 38.71 7.18 13.50
CA PRO A 271 39.91 6.39 13.67
C PRO A 271 39.63 4.91 13.41
N GLN A 272 40.45 4.31 12.56
CA GLN A 272 40.70 2.87 12.53
C GLN A 272 41.81 2.52 13.53
N GLY A 273 41.68 1.34 14.14
CA GLY A 273 42.81 0.45 14.49
C GLY A 273 43.33 0.53 15.92
N HIS A 274 42.98 -0.45 16.76
CA HIS A 274 43.80 -1.63 17.11
C HIS A 274 43.15 -2.41 18.25
#